data_AF-A0ABC8S6M4-F1
#
_entry.id   AF-A0ABC8S6M4-F1
#
_cell.length_a   1.000
_cell.length_b   1.000
_cell.length_c   1.000
_cell.angle_alpha   90.00
_cell.angle_beta   90.00
_cell.angle_gamma   90.00
#
_symmetry.space_group_name_H-M   'P 1'
#
loop_
_entity.id
_entity.type
_entity.pdbx_description
1 polymer ?
#
loop_
_entity_poly.entity_id
_entity_poly.type
_entity_poly.pdbx_seq_one_letter_code
_entity_poly.pdbx_strand_id
1 'polypeptide(L)'
;MIQLPFLLGVPLLEKLAAPIAPIFAGRTGGQLFLTDGKPDIPPLVLRMASDNEDGNFISALGAFKCRVLYANVSYDHMVGWRTSSIRREAEVIKPSQRSLDGYKHVVNVEYCPPVVSQGPHFHPEAVKAKEAAQNEPNMENTIEYHEFMEEEMICGLQQLGWTKVDVSFHSAFWPFFAHNNLNVKSEWIHNAGAGVVAHVADSIKQQEKQLESVFLIDCC
;
A
#
# COMPACT_ATOMS: atom_id res chain seq x y z
N MET A 1 -8.37 5.36 5.35
CA MET A 1 -9.68 5.62 4.69
C MET A 1 -9.61 5.11 3.25
N ILE A 2 -10.25 3.98 2.94
CA ILE A 2 -10.42 3.52 1.55
C ILE A 2 -11.64 4.26 1.00
N GLN A 3 -11.46 5.31 0.18
CA GLN A 3 -12.61 5.90 -0.51
C GLN A 3 -12.93 5.05 -1.74
N LEU A 4 -14.08 4.39 -1.73
CA LEU A 4 -14.59 3.67 -2.89
C LEU A 4 -14.93 4.70 -3.99
N PRO A 5 -14.34 4.58 -5.19
CA PRO A 5 -14.37 5.62 -6.23
C PRO A 5 -15.76 5.89 -6.82
N PHE A 6 -16.77 5.08 -6.48
CA PHE A 6 -18.13 5.26 -6.97
C PHE A 6 -18.94 6.31 -6.18
N LEU A 7 -18.41 6.87 -5.07
CA LEU A 7 -19.21 7.68 -4.12
C LEU A 7 -18.69 9.12 -3.85
N LEU A 8 -17.76 9.63 -4.66
CA LEU A 8 -17.46 11.08 -4.79
C LEU A 8 -17.27 11.89 -3.47
N GLY A 9 -16.87 11.24 -2.37
CA GLY A 9 -16.49 11.92 -1.12
C GLY A 9 -17.61 12.74 -0.45
N VAL A 10 -18.88 12.36 -0.62
CA VAL A 10 -20.01 13.04 0.05
C VAL A 10 -20.34 12.33 1.38
N PRO A 11 -20.23 12.98 2.55
CA PRO A 11 -20.40 12.34 3.88
C PRO A 11 -21.78 11.68 4.10
N LEU A 12 -22.80 12.12 3.37
CA LEU A 12 -24.16 11.60 3.45
C LEU A 12 -24.31 10.22 2.75
N LEU A 13 -23.50 9.96 1.72
CA LEU A 13 -23.50 8.67 0.99
C LEU A 13 -22.58 7.64 1.65
N GLU A 14 -21.54 8.06 2.38
CA GLU A 14 -20.68 7.17 3.18
C GLU A 14 -21.49 6.46 4.29
N LYS A 15 -22.47 7.14 4.89
CA LYS A 15 -23.41 6.55 5.85
C LYS A 15 -24.41 5.57 5.23
N LEU A 16 -24.65 5.67 3.92
CA LEU A 16 -25.46 4.72 3.15
C LEU A 16 -24.61 3.61 2.53
N ALA A 17 -23.28 3.76 2.42
CA ALA A 17 -22.41 2.74 1.82
C ALA A 17 -22.20 1.53 2.74
N ALA A 18 -22.04 1.75 4.05
CA ALA A 18 -21.78 0.66 5.00
C ALA A 18 -22.90 -0.41 5.04
N PRO A 19 -24.20 -0.07 5.02
CA PRO A 19 -25.29 -1.06 4.97
C PRO A 19 -25.45 -1.76 3.62
N ILE A 20 -24.98 -1.18 2.51
CA ILE A 20 -25.24 -1.66 1.14
C ILE A 20 -23.99 -2.29 0.49
N ALA A 21 -22.80 -2.11 1.09
CA ALA A 21 -21.55 -2.73 0.66
C ALA A 21 -21.64 -4.26 0.48
N PRO A 22 -22.36 -5.04 1.32
CA PRO A 22 -22.51 -6.48 1.12
C PRO A 22 -23.28 -6.84 -0.16
N ILE A 23 -24.17 -5.95 -0.62
CA ILE A 23 -25.04 -6.17 -1.79
C ILE A 23 -24.28 -5.91 -3.10
N PHE A 24 -23.32 -4.99 -3.11
CA PHE A 24 -22.50 -4.67 -4.29
C PHE A 24 -21.17 -5.43 -4.35
N ALA A 25 -20.67 -5.98 -3.24
CA ALA A 25 -19.31 -6.54 -3.17
C ALA A 25 -19.18 -8.07 -3.39
N GLY A 26 -20.29 -8.81 -3.54
CA GLY A 26 -20.26 -10.26 -3.81
C GLY A 26 -19.42 -11.09 -2.81
N ARG A 27 -18.95 -12.29 -3.21
CA ARG A 27 -18.06 -13.16 -2.41
C ARG A 27 -16.73 -12.48 -1.99
N THR A 28 -16.34 -11.39 -2.66
CA THR A 28 -15.02 -10.75 -2.58
C THR A 28 -14.96 -9.52 -1.66
N GLY A 29 -16.10 -9.03 -1.16
CA GLY A 29 -16.14 -7.86 -0.30
C GLY A 29 -15.39 -8.04 1.02
N GLY A 30 -15.46 -9.23 1.62
CA GLY A 30 -14.80 -9.51 2.90
C GLY A 30 -13.29 -9.28 2.84
N GLN A 31 -12.61 -9.74 1.79
CA GLN A 31 -11.16 -9.54 1.64
C GLN A 31 -10.80 -8.06 1.46
N LEU A 32 -11.63 -7.30 0.73
CA LEU A 32 -11.41 -5.87 0.53
C LEU A 32 -11.53 -5.07 1.83
N PHE A 33 -12.46 -5.45 2.70
CA PHE A 33 -12.69 -4.81 4.00
C PHE A 33 -11.98 -5.51 5.16
N LEU A 34 -11.09 -6.47 4.88
CA LEU A 34 -10.41 -7.28 5.90
C LEU A 34 -11.38 -8.02 6.85
N THR A 35 -12.60 -8.29 6.41
CA THR A 35 -13.62 -9.04 7.16
C THR A 35 -13.82 -10.46 6.63
N ASP A 36 -12.85 -11.01 5.89
CA ASP A 36 -12.89 -12.39 5.40
C ASP A 36 -12.67 -13.41 6.52
N GLY A 37 -13.34 -14.57 6.43
CA GLY A 37 -13.22 -15.65 7.41
C GLY A 37 -13.99 -15.41 8.73
N LYS A 38 -13.75 -16.28 9.71
CA LYS A 38 -14.37 -16.17 11.05
C LYS A 38 -13.73 -15.03 11.87
N PRO A 39 -14.40 -14.49 12.90
CA PRO A 39 -13.84 -13.41 13.72
C PRO A 39 -12.48 -13.75 14.37
N ASP A 40 -12.32 -15.00 14.80
CA ASP A 40 -11.11 -15.53 15.46
C ASP A 40 -9.95 -15.83 14.50
N ILE A 41 -10.20 -15.76 13.20
CA ILE A 41 -9.19 -15.99 12.16
C ILE A 41 -8.70 -14.63 11.66
N PRO A 42 -7.40 -14.33 11.65
CA PRO A 42 -6.89 -13.09 11.06
C PRO A 42 -7.23 -13.02 9.56
N PRO A 43 -7.51 -11.82 9.02
CA PRO A 43 -7.76 -11.64 7.58
C PRO A 43 -6.59 -12.14 6.73
N LEU A 44 -6.86 -12.62 5.52
CA LEU A 44 -5.81 -13.16 4.64
C LEU A 44 -4.65 -12.16 4.44
N VAL A 45 -4.95 -10.89 4.21
CA VAL A 45 -3.91 -9.86 3.95
C VAL A 45 -3.02 -9.66 5.19
N LEU A 46 -3.59 -9.72 6.40
CA LEU A 46 -2.81 -9.65 7.64
C LEU A 46 -1.92 -10.89 7.79
N ARG A 47 -2.44 -12.08 7.48
CA ARG A 47 -1.68 -13.33 7.50
C ARG A 47 -0.51 -13.31 6.52
N MET A 48 -0.66 -12.67 5.36
CA MET A 48 0.44 -12.52 4.39
C MET A 48 1.55 -11.56 4.88
N ALA A 49 1.30 -10.78 5.95
CA ALA A 49 2.30 -9.93 6.58
C ALA A 49 3.18 -10.68 7.61
N SER A 50 3.05 -12.00 7.72
CA SER A 50 3.94 -12.90 8.48
C SER A 50 4.16 -14.23 7.75
N ASP A 51 5.17 -14.99 8.17
CA ASP A 51 5.25 -16.41 7.85
C ASP A 51 4.35 -17.19 8.81
N ASN A 52 3.58 -18.15 8.30
CA ASN A 52 2.68 -18.99 9.10
C ASN A 52 2.47 -20.35 8.43
N GLU A 53 1.55 -21.16 8.96
CA GLU A 53 1.21 -22.48 8.42
C GLU A 53 0.71 -22.45 6.96
N ASP A 54 0.14 -21.32 6.54
CA ASP A 54 -0.22 -20.92 5.18
C ASP A 54 0.92 -20.98 4.16
N GLY A 55 2.10 -20.59 4.64
CA GLY A 55 3.28 -20.38 3.83
C GLY A 55 4.22 -19.30 4.36
N ASN A 56 5.36 -19.20 3.69
CA ASN A 56 6.47 -18.34 4.05
C ASN A 56 6.38 -17.00 3.29
N PHE A 57 5.34 -16.21 3.53
CA PHE A 57 5.06 -14.99 2.77
C PHE A 57 6.15 -13.92 2.92
N ILE A 58 6.53 -13.58 4.15
CA ILE A 58 7.55 -12.56 4.43
C ILE A 58 8.93 -13.08 4.07
N SER A 59 9.24 -14.35 4.35
CA SER A 59 10.51 -14.95 3.91
C SER A 59 10.64 -14.99 2.39
N ALA A 60 9.58 -15.33 1.66
CA ALA A 60 9.57 -15.31 0.20
C ALA A 60 9.75 -13.88 -0.34
N LEU A 61 9.08 -12.88 0.25
CA LEU A 61 9.28 -11.48 -0.07
C LEU A 61 10.71 -11.00 0.28
N GLY A 62 11.28 -11.54 1.37
CA GLY A 62 12.64 -11.31 1.82
C GLY A 62 13.71 -11.85 0.86
N ALA A 63 13.40 -12.92 0.12
CA ALA A 63 14.31 -13.53 -0.86
C ALA A 63 14.62 -12.62 -2.07
N PHE A 64 13.77 -11.62 -2.34
CA PHE A 64 14.07 -10.61 -3.35
C PHE A 64 15.19 -9.70 -2.87
N LYS A 65 16.29 -9.63 -3.64
CA LYS A 65 17.44 -8.77 -3.31
C LYS A 65 17.08 -7.28 -3.31
N CYS A 66 16.12 -6.88 -4.14
CA CYS A 66 15.61 -5.53 -4.14
C CYS A 66 14.09 -5.51 -4.00
N ARG A 67 13.60 -4.55 -3.21
CA ARG A 67 12.19 -4.30 -2.95
C ARG A 67 11.97 -2.79 -3.04
N VAL A 68 11.17 -2.37 -4.01
CA VAL A 68 10.85 -0.96 -4.25
C VAL A 68 9.34 -0.76 -4.18
N LEU A 69 8.90 0.21 -3.40
CA LEU A 69 7.49 0.62 -3.30
C LEU A 69 7.31 1.94 -4.03
N TYR A 70 6.26 2.04 -4.83
CA TYR A 70 5.85 3.28 -5.45
C TYR A 70 4.53 3.72 -4.82
N ALA A 71 4.54 4.86 -4.15
CA ALA A 71 3.40 5.39 -3.43
C ALA A 71 3.04 6.76 -3.95
N ASN A 72 1.75 6.98 -4.26
CA ASN A 72 1.29 8.29 -4.67
C ASN A 72 0.99 9.15 -3.44
N VAL A 73 1.62 10.32 -3.43
CA VAL A 73 1.62 11.29 -2.34
C VAL A 73 0.35 12.12 -2.30
N SER A 74 -0.25 12.38 -3.46
CA SER A 74 -1.31 13.37 -3.59
C SER A 74 -2.36 12.96 -4.61
N TYR A 75 -3.60 13.39 -4.37
CA TYR A 75 -4.75 13.13 -5.25
C TYR A 75 -5.10 11.65 -5.41
N ASP A 76 -4.53 10.77 -4.57
CA ASP A 76 -4.95 9.38 -4.45
C ASP A 76 -6.05 9.26 -3.37
N HIS A 77 -7.31 9.32 -3.80
CA HIS A 77 -8.46 9.16 -2.90
C HIS A 77 -8.76 7.70 -2.53
N MET A 78 -8.27 6.71 -3.29
CA MET A 78 -8.64 5.29 -3.10
C MET A 78 -7.66 4.54 -2.18
N VAL A 79 -6.37 4.83 -2.28
CA VAL A 79 -5.31 4.19 -1.50
C VAL A 79 -4.50 5.31 -0.85
N GLY A 80 -4.65 5.46 0.47
CA GLY A 80 -3.91 6.46 1.22
C GLY A 80 -2.40 6.33 0.99
N TRP A 81 -1.71 7.47 0.89
CA TRP A 81 -0.25 7.52 0.77
C TRP A 81 0.45 6.71 1.88
N ARG A 82 -0.13 6.72 3.08
CA ARG A 82 0.33 5.98 4.26
C ARG A 82 0.42 4.46 4.02
N THR A 83 -0.67 3.86 3.54
CA THR A 83 -0.75 2.41 3.29
C THR A 83 0.13 1.98 2.11
N SER A 84 0.09 2.74 1.01
CA SER A 84 0.87 2.43 -0.21
C SER A 84 2.37 2.58 -0.03
N SER A 85 2.81 3.41 0.93
CA SER A 85 4.24 3.56 1.27
C SER A 85 4.70 2.70 2.44
N ILE A 86 3.80 1.90 3.05
CA ILE A 86 4.08 1.11 4.26
C ILE A 86 4.72 2.01 5.33
N ARG A 87 4.08 3.15 5.62
CA ARG A 87 4.52 4.14 6.61
C ARG A 87 3.44 4.33 7.65
N ARG A 88 3.82 4.66 8.89
CA ARG A 88 2.89 5.23 9.88
C ARG A 88 2.67 6.71 9.62
N GLU A 89 1.63 7.30 10.21
CA GLU A 89 1.32 8.72 10.03
C GLU A 89 2.51 9.61 10.42
N ALA A 90 3.17 9.27 11.55
CA ALA A 90 4.35 9.98 12.02
C ALA A 90 5.59 9.82 11.10
N GLU A 91 5.60 8.83 10.21
CA GLU A 91 6.69 8.55 9.27
C GLU A 91 6.45 9.22 7.91
N VAL A 92 5.27 9.79 7.66
CA VAL A 92 4.95 10.47 6.41
C VAL A 92 5.66 11.83 6.39
N ILE A 93 6.73 11.91 5.61
CA ILE A 93 7.49 13.15 5.38
C ILE A 93 6.63 14.09 4.55
N LYS A 94 6.64 15.40 4.80
CA LYS A 94 5.95 16.35 3.91
C LYS A 94 6.61 16.32 2.53
N PRO A 95 5.85 16.03 1.46
CA PRO A 95 6.44 15.75 0.16
C PRO A 95 7.00 17.04 -0.45
N SER A 96 8.20 16.94 -1.02
CA SER A 96 8.75 17.98 -1.87
C SER A 96 7.86 18.17 -3.10
N GLN A 97 7.67 19.41 -3.54
CA GLN A 97 7.07 19.71 -4.85
C GLN A 97 8.12 19.71 -5.98
N ARG A 98 9.37 19.40 -5.66
CA ARG A 98 10.46 19.33 -6.64
C ARG A 98 10.63 17.90 -7.11
N SER A 99 10.65 17.73 -8.43
CA SER A 99 11.01 16.50 -9.10
C SER A 99 12.48 16.13 -8.83
N LEU A 100 12.76 14.84 -8.69
CA LEU A 100 14.11 14.29 -8.52
C LEU A 100 14.63 13.65 -9.81
N ASP A 101 15.95 13.66 -9.98
CA ASP A 101 16.71 12.86 -10.96
C ASP A 101 16.20 12.93 -12.41
N GLY A 102 15.62 14.07 -12.81
CA GLY A 102 15.05 14.27 -14.15
C GLY A 102 13.68 13.62 -14.37
N TYR A 103 13.13 12.91 -13.38
CA TYR A 103 11.80 12.32 -13.43
C TYR A 103 10.76 13.27 -12.83
N LYS A 104 9.99 13.92 -13.71
CA LYS A 104 9.02 14.97 -13.37
C LYS A 104 8.09 14.65 -12.18
N HIS A 105 7.71 13.38 -12.00
CA HIS A 105 6.71 12.97 -11.01
C HIS A 105 7.28 12.20 -9.83
N VAL A 106 8.58 11.92 -9.79
CA VAL A 106 9.24 11.32 -8.63
C VAL A 106 9.70 12.44 -7.72
N VAL A 107 9.22 12.47 -6.48
CA VAL A 107 9.46 13.59 -5.55
C VAL A 107 10.28 13.22 -4.33
N ASN A 108 10.37 11.93 -3.99
CA ASN A 108 11.27 11.43 -2.97
C ASN A 108 11.64 9.97 -3.28
N VAL A 109 12.91 9.62 -3.04
CA VAL A 109 13.42 8.25 -3.09
C VAL A 109 14.25 8.04 -1.84
N GLU A 110 13.87 7.07 -1.03
CA GLU A 110 14.50 6.81 0.26
C GLU A 110 14.67 5.31 0.49
N TYR A 111 15.82 4.88 1.01
CA TYR A 111 15.97 3.52 1.50
C TYR A 111 15.68 3.46 3.00
N CYS A 112 14.66 2.70 3.38
CA CYS A 112 14.31 2.40 4.76
C CYS A 112 14.85 1.01 5.13
N PRO A 113 15.75 0.89 6.13
CA PRO A 113 16.24 -0.40 6.58
C PRO A 113 15.14 -1.23 7.26
N PRO A 114 15.33 -2.56 7.38
CA PRO A 114 14.43 -3.42 8.15
C PRO A 114 14.26 -2.93 9.59
N VAL A 115 13.03 -2.99 10.09
CA VAL A 115 12.68 -2.71 11.49
C VAL A 115 12.55 -4.04 12.23
N VAL A 116 13.24 -4.18 13.36
CA VAL A 116 13.08 -5.35 14.22
C VAL A 116 11.68 -5.30 14.85
N SER A 117 10.87 -6.31 14.54
CA SER A 117 9.50 -6.46 15.02
C SER A 117 9.23 -7.93 15.34
N GLN A 118 8.25 -8.20 16.19
CA GLN A 118 7.75 -9.56 16.44
C GLN A 118 6.78 -10.04 15.36
N GLY A 119 6.57 -9.22 14.31
CA GLY A 119 5.59 -9.45 13.26
C GLY A 119 4.18 -9.00 13.66
N PRO A 120 3.19 -9.21 12.78
CA PRO A 120 1.80 -8.89 13.07
C PRO A 120 1.23 -9.82 14.15
N HIS A 121 0.45 -9.27 15.05
CA HIS A 121 -0.27 -9.96 16.11
C HIS A 121 -1.77 -9.76 15.94
N PHE A 122 -2.53 -10.85 15.99
CA PHE A 122 -3.99 -10.80 15.98
C PHE A 122 -4.51 -10.91 17.43
N HIS A 123 -4.50 -9.78 18.12
CA HIS A 123 -4.86 -9.68 19.54
C HIS A 123 -6.36 -9.98 19.80
N PRO A 124 -6.74 -10.39 21.02
CA PRO A 124 -8.15 -10.56 21.40
C PRO A 124 -9.01 -9.32 21.14
N GLU A 125 -8.43 -8.12 21.27
CA GLU A 125 -9.07 -6.85 20.91
C GLU A 125 -9.37 -6.78 19.41
N ALA A 126 -8.45 -7.19 18.55
CA ALA A 126 -8.64 -7.24 17.11
C ALA A 126 -9.71 -8.26 16.69
N VAL A 127 -9.84 -9.39 17.41
CA VAL A 127 -10.93 -10.36 17.23
C VAL A 127 -12.28 -9.73 17.51
N LYS A 128 -12.42 -9.03 18.65
CA LYS A 128 -13.65 -8.31 19.02
C LYS A 128 -13.99 -7.21 18.02
N ALA A 129 -12.99 -6.44 17.60
CA ALA A 129 -13.15 -5.38 16.61
C ALA A 129 -13.59 -5.95 15.25
N LYS A 130 -13.02 -7.07 14.81
CA LYS A 130 -13.44 -7.78 13.61
C LYS A 130 -14.88 -8.30 13.71
N GLU A 131 -15.24 -8.91 14.84
CA GLU A 131 -16.60 -9.40 15.09
C GLU A 131 -17.61 -8.26 15.04
N ALA A 132 -17.30 -7.12 15.66
CA ALA A 132 -18.13 -5.93 15.61
C ALA A 132 -18.28 -5.37 14.18
N ALA A 133 -17.19 -5.29 13.43
CA ALA A 133 -17.19 -4.86 12.03
C ALA A 133 -17.95 -5.83 11.10
N GLN A 134 -18.03 -7.12 11.45
CA GLN A 134 -18.78 -8.13 10.70
C GLN A 134 -20.28 -8.14 11.02
N ASN A 135 -20.64 -8.04 12.30
CA ASN A 135 -22.01 -8.22 12.76
C ASN A 135 -22.84 -6.93 12.69
N GLU A 136 -22.27 -5.81 13.13
CA GLU A 136 -22.97 -4.52 13.21
C GLU A 136 -22.01 -3.38 12.81
N PRO A 137 -21.66 -3.28 11.51
CA PRO A 137 -20.69 -2.30 11.05
C PRO A 137 -21.21 -0.87 11.27
N ASN A 138 -20.41 -0.07 11.96
CA ASN A 138 -20.61 1.36 12.11
C ASN A 138 -19.29 2.10 11.86
N MET A 139 -19.34 3.43 11.78
CA MET A 139 -18.16 4.22 11.42
C MET A 139 -17.03 4.05 12.43
N GLU A 140 -17.34 4.02 13.72
CA GLU A 140 -16.35 3.98 14.81
C GLU A 140 -15.65 2.62 14.87
N ASN A 141 -16.42 1.52 14.93
CA ASN A 141 -15.85 0.18 15.02
C ASN A 141 -15.08 -0.23 13.76
N THR A 142 -15.49 0.28 12.59
CA THR A 142 -14.82 0.00 11.32
C THR A 142 -13.49 0.75 11.24
N ILE A 143 -13.45 2.01 11.70
CA ILE A 143 -12.21 2.79 11.76
C ILE A 143 -11.23 2.15 12.75
N GLU A 144 -11.68 1.86 13.97
CA GLU A 144 -10.84 1.24 15.00
C GLU A 144 -10.25 -0.08 14.51
N TYR A 145 -11.09 -0.94 13.90
CA TYR A 145 -10.63 -2.21 13.34
C TYR A 145 -9.58 -2.01 12.24
N HIS A 146 -9.82 -1.09 11.30
CA HIS A 146 -8.88 -0.85 10.21
C HIS A 146 -7.56 -0.24 10.69
N GLU A 147 -7.58 0.64 11.68
CA GLU A 147 -6.36 1.18 12.30
C GLU A 147 -5.54 0.07 12.93
N PHE A 148 -6.18 -0.85 13.66
CA PHE A 148 -5.52 -2.03 14.24
C PHE A 148 -4.86 -2.89 13.15
N MET A 149 -5.61 -3.22 12.08
CA MET A 149 -5.09 -4.05 11.00
C MET A 149 -3.95 -3.36 10.24
N GLU A 150 -4.06 -2.05 10.01
CA GLU A 150 -3.02 -1.29 9.33
C GLU A 150 -1.71 -1.28 10.12
N GLU A 151 -1.75 -1.03 11.42
CA GLU A 151 -0.55 -1.02 12.25
C GLU A 151 0.13 -2.39 12.29
N GLU A 152 -0.63 -3.48 12.43
CA GLU A 152 -0.08 -4.84 12.42
C GLU A 152 0.53 -5.21 11.06
N MET A 153 -0.14 -4.86 9.96
CA MET A 153 0.41 -5.07 8.61
C MET A 153 1.70 -4.26 8.38
N ILE A 154 1.75 -3.01 8.82
CA ILE A 154 2.96 -2.18 8.75
C ILE A 154 4.08 -2.82 9.57
N CYS A 155 3.80 -3.27 10.80
CA CYS A 155 4.76 -4.00 11.64
C CYS A 155 5.31 -5.25 10.95
N GLY A 156 4.45 -6.00 10.26
CA GLY A 156 4.84 -7.18 9.52
C GLY A 156 5.73 -6.89 8.30
N LEU A 157 5.30 -5.95 7.46
CA LEU A 157 5.96 -5.61 6.21
C LEU A 157 7.28 -4.85 6.42
N GLN A 158 7.39 -4.03 7.47
CA GLN A 158 8.61 -3.29 7.80
C GLN A 158 9.73 -4.17 8.37
N GLN A 159 9.49 -5.47 8.62
CA GLN A 159 10.56 -6.44 8.93
C GLN A 159 11.56 -6.62 7.79
N LEU A 160 11.24 -6.12 6.60
CA LEU A 160 12.12 -6.09 5.45
C LEU A 160 12.54 -4.66 5.12
N GLY A 161 13.72 -4.50 4.52
CA GLY A 161 14.19 -3.22 3.99
C GLY A 161 13.49 -2.90 2.67
N TRP A 162 13.15 -1.62 2.48
CA TRP A 162 12.39 -1.11 1.33
C TRP A 162 13.03 0.15 0.77
N THR A 163 13.18 0.22 -0.55
CA THR A 163 13.33 1.52 -1.23
C THR A 163 11.92 2.08 -1.46
N LYS A 164 11.62 3.24 -0.89
CA LYS A 164 10.31 3.90 -1.01
C LYS A 164 10.43 5.06 -1.98
N VAL A 165 9.63 5.02 -3.05
CA VAL A 165 9.54 6.03 -4.08
C VAL A 165 8.20 6.72 -3.95
N ASP A 166 8.23 8.00 -3.59
CA ASP A 166 7.06 8.82 -3.49
C ASP A 166 6.85 9.56 -4.82
N VAL A 167 5.67 9.41 -5.41
CA VAL A 167 5.30 10.04 -6.67
C VAL A 167 4.22 11.09 -6.45
N SER A 168 4.28 12.18 -7.22
CA SER A 168 3.29 13.25 -7.15
C SER A 168 2.94 13.78 -8.53
N PHE A 169 1.63 13.80 -8.81
CA PHE A 169 1.07 14.32 -10.06
C PHE A 169 0.61 15.77 -9.95
N HIS A 170 1.14 16.53 -8.99
CA HIS A 170 0.80 17.95 -8.75
C HIS A 170 0.92 18.87 -9.99
N SER A 171 1.67 18.46 -11.02
CA SER A 171 1.85 19.19 -12.28
C SER A 171 1.03 18.63 -13.46
N ALA A 172 0.15 17.66 -13.21
CA ALA A 172 -0.75 17.09 -14.22
C ALA A 172 -2.02 17.94 -14.38
N PHE A 173 -2.51 18.06 -15.62
CA PHE A 173 -3.63 18.94 -15.99
C PHE A 173 -4.98 18.50 -15.36
N TRP A 174 -5.10 17.22 -14.97
CA TRP A 174 -6.21 16.72 -14.17
C TRP A 174 -5.71 15.81 -13.03
N PRO A 175 -5.64 16.34 -11.78
CA PRO A 175 -5.20 15.59 -10.62
C PRO A 175 -6.13 14.41 -10.25
N PHE A 176 -7.39 14.44 -10.70
CA PHE A 176 -8.45 13.48 -10.32
C PHE A 176 -8.31 12.07 -10.94
N PHE A 177 -7.32 11.83 -11.81
CA PHE A 177 -7.11 10.52 -12.47
C PHE A 177 -5.84 9.79 -12.02
N ALA A 178 -5.27 10.13 -10.86
CA ALA A 178 -4.03 9.50 -10.39
C ALA A 178 -4.10 7.95 -10.36
N HIS A 179 -5.27 7.40 -10.06
CA HIS A 179 -5.54 5.94 -10.06
C HIS A 179 -5.42 5.27 -11.41
N ASN A 180 -5.69 6.00 -12.49
CA ASN A 180 -5.55 5.50 -13.86
C ASN A 180 -4.17 5.82 -14.45
N ASN A 181 -3.38 6.70 -13.83
CA ASN A 181 -2.06 7.10 -14.34
C ASN A 181 -0.94 6.11 -14.00
N LEU A 182 -1.14 5.21 -13.02
CA LEU A 182 -0.21 4.11 -12.71
C LEU A 182 -0.29 2.96 -13.73
N ASN A 183 -1.45 2.76 -14.36
CA ASN A 183 -1.66 1.75 -15.40
C ASN A 183 -1.80 2.45 -16.75
N VAL A 184 -0.71 2.56 -17.51
CA VAL A 184 -0.70 3.22 -18.83
C VAL A 184 -1.62 2.47 -19.80
N LYS A 185 -2.90 2.86 -19.87
CA LYS A 185 -3.90 2.25 -20.77
C LYS A 185 -4.26 3.14 -21.99
N SER A 186 -3.77 4.39 -22.04
CA SER A 186 -4.00 5.34 -23.14
C SER A 186 -2.94 6.45 -23.15
N GLU A 187 -2.16 6.54 -24.23
CA GLU A 187 -0.99 7.44 -24.36
C GLU A 187 -1.34 8.93 -24.27
N TRP A 188 -2.57 9.33 -24.59
CA TRP A 188 -2.97 10.73 -24.68
C TRP A 188 -3.39 11.33 -23.32
N ILE A 189 -3.84 10.50 -22.36
CA ILE A 189 -4.37 10.94 -21.06
C ILE A 189 -3.40 10.55 -19.90
N HIS A 190 -2.56 9.53 -20.10
CA HIS A 190 -1.69 8.95 -19.05
C HIS A 190 -0.19 9.23 -19.22
N ASN A 191 0.21 10.18 -20.08
CA ASN A 191 1.63 10.52 -20.30
C ASN A 191 2.35 10.92 -18.99
N ALA A 192 1.63 11.47 -18.00
CA ALA A 192 2.18 11.80 -16.69
C ALA A 192 2.80 10.58 -15.98
N GLY A 193 2.26 9.37 -16.20
CA GLY A 193 2.81 8.13 -15.66
C GLY A 193 4.09 7.64 -16.35
N ALA A 194 4.38 8.09 -17.58
CA ALA A 194 5.52 7.61 -18.36
C ALA A 194 6.87 7.86 -17.66
N GLY A 195 7.00 8.99 -16.96
CA GLY A 195 8.18 9.29 -16.16
C GLY A 195 8.36 8.32 -14.98
N VAL A 196 7.27 7.88 -14.35
CA VAL A 196 7.32 6.89 -13.27
C VAL A 196 7.71 5.51 -13.82
N VAL A 197 7.12 5.10 -14.95
CA VAL A 197 7.48 3.83 -15.62
C VAL A 197 8.95 3.82 -16.06
N ALA A 198 9.45 4.94 -16.59
CA ALA A 198 10.87 5.08 -16.92
C ALA A 198 11.75 4.93 -15.68
N HIS A 199 11.38 5.58 -14.56
CA HIS A 199 12.10 5.43 -13.29
C HIS A 199 12.11 3.99 -12.80
N VAL A 200 11.00 3.25 -12.92
CA VAL A 200 10.93 1.81 -12.60
C VAL A 200 11.92 1.02 -13.45
N ALA A 201 11.89 1.21 -14.77
CA ALA A 201 12.75 0.48 -15.69
C ALA A 201 14.24 0.78 -15.44
N ASP A 202 14.59 2.04 -15.19
CA ASP A 202 15.97 2.44 -14.90
C ASP A 202 16.42 1.93 -13.53
N SER A 203 15.53 1.92 -12.52
CA SER A 203 15.82 1.33 -11.20
C SER A 203 16.15 -0.16 -11.31
N ILE A 204 15.37 -0.92 -12.11
CA ILE A 204 15.62 -2.35 -12.34
C ILE A 204 16.98 -2.55 -13.04
N LYS A 205 17.26 -1.80 -14.10
CA LYS A 205 18.55 -1.89 -14.82
C LYS A 205 19.75 -1.52 -13.94
N GLN A 206 19.62 -0.51 -13.08
CA GLN A 206 20.68 -0.13 -12.15
C GLN A 206 20.96 -1.24 -11.14
N GLN A 207 19.91 -1.91 -10.65
CA GLN A 207 20.04 -3.05 -9.74
C GLN A 207 20.72 -4.25 -10.40
N GLU A 208 20.36 -4.57 -11.64
CA GLU A 208 21.03 -5.64 -12.42
C GLU A 208 22.52 -5.37 -12.58
N LYS A 209 22.90 -4.15 -12.95
CA LYS A 209 24.30 -3.73 -13.07
C LYS A 209 25.06 -3.81 -11.74
N GLN A 210 24.42 -3.40 -10.64
CA GLN A 210 25.03 -3.52 -9.32
C GLN A 210 25.27 -4.98 -8.95
N LEU A 211 24.32 -5.88 -9.23
CA LEU A 211 24.53 -7.32 -9.05
C LEU A 211 25.72 -7.83 -9.86
N GLU A 212 25.77 -7.54 -11.16
CA GLU A 212 26.88 -7.95 -12.03
C GLU A 212 28.24 -7.44 -11.52
N SER A 213 28.28 -6.21 -11.02
CA SER A 213 29.51 -5.63 -10.47
C SER A 213 29.98 -6.30 -9.17
N VAL A 214 29.06 -6.72 -8.29
CA VAL A 214 29.39 -7.46 -7.07
C VAL A 214 29.94 -8.84 -7.40
N PHE A 215 29.33 -9.54 -8.36
CA PHE A 215 29.84 -10.84 -8.83
C PHE A 215 31.22 -10.75 -9.47
N LEU A 216 31.53 -9.66 -10.18
CA LEU A 216 32.86 -9.42 -10.77
C LEU A 216 33.94 -9.16 -9.72
N ILE A 217 33.60 -8.47 -8.63
CA ILE A 217 34.52 -8.19 -7.51
C ILE A 217 34.77 -9.46 -6.69
N ASP A 218 33.74 -10.28 -6.43
CA ASP A 218 33.87 -11.52 -5.66
C ASP A 218 34.56 -12.67 -6.43
N CYS A 219 34.81 -12.51 -7.74
CA CYS A 219 35.49 -13.48 -8.60
C CYS A 219 36.96 -13.13 -8.92
N CYS A 220 37.51 -12.03 -8.38
CA CYS A 220 38.91 -11.63 -8.51
C CYS A 220 39.68 -11.87 -7.22
#